data_AF-A0AAJ0E0M8-F1
#
_entry.id   AF-A0AAJ0E0M8-F1
#
_cell.length_a   1.000
_cell.length_b   1.000
_cell.length_c   1.000
_cell.angle_alpha   90.00
_cell.angle_beta   90.00
_cell.angle_gamma   90.00
#
_symmetry.space_group_name_H-M   'P 1'
#
loop_
_entity.id
_entity.type
_entity.pdbx_description
1 polymer ?
#
loop_
_entity_poly.entity_id
_entity_poly.type
_entity_poly.pdbx_seq_one_letter_code
_entity_poly.pdbx_strand_id
1 'polypeptide(L)'
;MNQQATPEVQPAGVDQCQLFYEPIVLEQALQVACRAGQDVFNGTPKVENDSLASQVQVFRSFVEKLAQVCDNERGGQTVTSFTVLEGEDGPEYVFGSNHRDADELSETQQFAEDLLTLVGKNPTGLKPKPLAKQVLWKILLFNLPRLDIYLNNVGKYLDACIDDCERRGAPEVLKSELLVLKNKTDFPRDLTSGNVQDKFLSDCEKLIKGVVAIKNTQIDQAIMRNAKDGEISESKYWSELRHYLGRLLSFRRATDAIIGTHERLPKLFQDFKFTAVPSSEDARRPLTKSMSITASSIIKNMIPDDDEEQQEFLQHAVEMQKFGLDSIIQRQIGKRTFKPRVHAEVLVHSYLLSRDLQHPRDYFNSWKYIGSSKPTCRLCHYYFDAHPDRMQVRKTHYNLYPNWRIPGVFEGADSGVLDAKTQRLLEKIMESVHDDVKRTLEEKRPKGRNHDSNTLTTLPEGLAGYPYSDTTSVSEAAAQMHGMQLNARAESEKDQVADYSDDGSSLAGEADEDVVGNTSGGAPLEVMRTQIAA
;
A
#
# COMPACT_ATOMS: atom_id res chain seq x y z
N MET A 1 27.77 50.69 -43.53
CA MET A 1 28.34 49.70 -42.60
C MET A 1 27.49 49.71 -41.34
N ASN A 2 26.52 48.81 -41.23
CA ASN A 2 25.85 48.50 -39.97
C ASN A 2 25.98 46.99 -39.81
N GLN A 3 26.85 46.58 -38.89
CA GLN A 3 27.05 45.18 -38.54
C GLN A 3 25.78 44.67 -37.85
N GLN A 4 25.13 43.69 -38.47
CA GLN A 4 24.12 42.87 -37.83
C GLN A 4 24.79 42.11 -36.68
N ALA A 5 24.29 42.32 -35.47
CA ALA A 5 24.60 41.45 -34.35
C ALA A 5 24.06 40.06 -34.64
N THR A 6 24.98 39.09 -34.71
CA THR A 6 24.70 37.66 -34.71
C THR A 6 23.80 37.32 -33.51
N PRO A 7 22.73 36.52 -33.69
CA PRO A 7 21.96 36.05 -32.56
C PRO A 7 22.84 35.12 -31.72
N GLU A 8 22.97 35.43 -30.44
CA GLU A 8 23.53 34.53 -29.45
C GLU A 8 22.80 33.19 -29.52
N VAL A 9 23.54 32.15 -29.88
CA VAL A 9 23.09 30.76 -29.81
C VAL A 9 22.83 30.46 -28.34
N GLN A 10 21.56 30.33 -27.97
CA GLN A 10 21.18 29.80 -26.66
C GLN A 10 21.90 28.47 -26.43
N PRO A 11 22.48 28.23 -25.25
CA PRO A 11 23.20 26.99 -24.97
C PRO A 11 22.25 25.80 -25.17
N ALA A 12 22.79 24.72 -25.74
CA ALA A 12 22.07 23.48 -26.04
C ALA A 12 21.07 23.14 -24.92
N GLY A 13 19.80 23.02 -25.29
CA GLY A 13 18.67 23.01 -24.37
C GLY A 13 18.90 22.08 -23.17
N VAL A 14 18.78 22.65 -21.97
CA VAL A 14 18.77 21.91 -20.72
C VAL A 14 17.71 20.81 -20.82
N ASP A 15 18.12 19.55 -20.66
CA ASP A 15 17.19 18.43 -20.65
C ASP A 15 16.36 18.48 -19.36
N GLN A 16 15.19 19.13 -19.44
CA GLN A 16 14.26 19.27 -18.32
C GLN A 16 13.77 17.91 -17.78
N CYS A 17 13.71 16.89 -18.65
CA CYS A 17 13.36 15.53 -18.21
C CYS A 17 14.48 15.00 -17.33
N GLN A 18 15.73 15.13 -17.77
CA GLN A 18 16.89 14.72 -16.97
C GLN A 18 16.93 15.46 -15.62
N LEU A 19 16.78 16.78 -15.61
CA LEU A 19 16.78 17.57 -14.38
C LEU A 19 15.66 17.17 -13.40
N PHE A 20 14.51 16.74 -13.91
CA PHE A 20 13.41 16.29 -13.05
C PHE A 20 13.69 14.92 -12.41
N TYR A 21 14.19 13.96 -13.19
CA TYR A 21 14.33 12.56 -12.73
C TYR A 21 15.64 12.27 -12.00
N GLU A 22 16.70 13.03 -12.25
CA GLU A 22 17.98 12.88 -11.53
C GLU A 22 17.84 12.98 -9.99
N PRO A 23 17.25 14.06 -9.42
CA PRO A 23 17.11 14.17 -7.96
C PRO A 23 16.15 13.11 -7.40
N ILE A 24 15.11 12.69 -8.14
CA ILE A 24 14.22 11.59 -7.75
C ILE A 24 15.01 10.28 -7.63
N VAL A 25 15.89 9.98 -8.60
CA VAL A 25 16.72 8.77 -8.58
C VAL A 25 17.75 8.84 -7.45
N LEU A 26 18.36 10.00 -7.22
CA LEU A 26 19.29 10.21 -6.11
C LEU A 26 18.60 9.98 -4.76
N GLU A 27 17.44 10.59 -4.52
CA GLU A 27 16.67 10.41 -3.28
C GLU A 27 16.24 8.94 -3.10
N GLN A 28 15.81 8.27 -4.16
CA GLN A 28 15.50 6.84 -4.10
C GLN A 28 16.74 6.02 -3.70
N ALA A 29 17.91 6.36 -4.27
CA ALA A 29 19.15 5.66 -3.98
C ALA A 29 19.62 5.92 -2.54
N LEU A 30 19.50 7.15 -2.05
CA LEU A 30 19.75 7.52 -0.66
C LEU A 30 18.84 6.77 0.30
N GLN A 31 17.55 6.65 -0.01
CA GLN A 31 16.64 5.83 0.80
C GLN A 31 17.09 4.37 0.88
N VAL A 32 17.56 3.79 -0.22
CA VAL A 32 18.06 2.41 -0.20
C VAL A 32 19.38 2.31 0.59
N ALA A 33 20.30 3.25 0.38
CA ALA A 33 21.60 3.29 1.02
C ALA A 33 21.50 3.48 2.54
N CYS A 34 20.71 4.48 2.99
CA CYS A 34 20.49 4.78 4.41
C CYS A 34 19.68 3.68 5.12
N ARG A 35 18.84 2.93 4.40
CA ARG A 35 18.09 1.83 5.01
C ARG A 35 19.00 0.69 5.43
N ALA A 36 20.05 0.32 4.69
CA ALA A 36 20.95 -0.80 5.04
C ALA A 36 20.23 -2.09 5.54
N GLY A 37 18.95 -2.31 5.16
CA GLY A 37 18.10 -3.40 5.66
C GLY A 37 17.22 -3.10 6.90
N GLN A 38 17.24 -1.88 7.43
CA GLN A 38 16.45 -1.41 8.56
C GLN A 38 15.11 -0.76 8.13
N ASP A 39 14.13 -0.90 9.02
CA ASP A 39 12.76 -0.43 8.86
C ASP A 39 12.65 1.10 9.02
N VAL A 40 11.79 1.74 8.21
CA VAL A 40 11.57 3.19 8.21
C VAL A 40 10.17 3.52 8.70
N PHE A 41 10.08 4.48 9.62
CA PHE A 41 8.79 4.94 10.11
C PHE A 41 8.70 6.46 10.22
N ASN A 42 7.79 7.02 9.42
CA ASN A 42 7.07 8.22 9.82
C ASN A 42 5.77 7.82 10.52
N GLY A 43 5.50 8.46 11.65
CA GLY A 43 4.26 8.38 12.44
C GLY A 43 3.03 7.96 11.63
N THR A 44 2.25 7.02 12.16
CA THR A 44 0.87 6.85 11.71
C THR A 44 0.20 8.22 11.87
N PRO A 45 -0.47 8.75 10.83
CA PRO A 45 -1.13 10.04 10.97
C PRO A 45 -2.18 9.79 12.04
N LYS A 46 -2.12 10.52 13.16
CA LYS A 46 -3.20 10.46 14.15
C LYS A 46 -4.49 10.76 13.40
N VAL A 47 -5.39 9.78 13.39
CA VAL A 47 -6.76 10.01 12.99
C VAL A 47 -7.32 10.87 14.11
N GLU A 48 -7.77 12.07 13.77
CA GLU A 48 -8.52 12.90 14.71
C GLU A 48 -9.77 12.09 15.08
N ASN A 49 -9.77 11.53 16.29
CA ASN A 49 -10.94 10.89 16.89
C ASN A 49 -11.91 12.00 17.27
N ASP A 50 -12.71 12.41 16.29
CA ASP A 50 -13.88 13.22 16.55
C ASP A 50 -15.03 12.28 16.90
N SER A 51 -15.61 12.47 18.09
CA SER A 51 -16.65 11.59 18.64
C SER A 51 -17.97 11.63 17.87
N LEU A 52 -18.08 12.58 16.93
CA LEU A 52 -19.12 12.66 15.92
C LEU A 52 -18.47 12.75 14.55
N ALA A 53 -18.30 11.61 13.87
CA ALA A 53 -17.79 11.62 12.50
C ALA A 53 -18.67 12.52 11.61
N SER A 54 -18.12 13.63 11.11
CA SER A 54 -18.84 14.52 10.20
C SER A 54 -19.27 13.77 8.93
N GLN A 55 -20.33 14.22 8.26
CA GLN A 55 -20.76 13.59 7.00
C GLN A 55 -19.63 13.55 5.96
N VAL A 56 -18.73 14.56 5.98
CA VAL A 56 -17.52 14.62 5.15
C VAL A 56 -16.56 13.47 5.47
N GLN A 57 -16.31 13.18 6.76
CA GLN A 57 -15.42 12.07 7.14
C GLN A 57 -16.00 10.71 6.74
N VAL A 58 -17.32 10.54 6.85
CA VAL A 58 -18.02 9.34 6.36
C VAL A 58 -17.85 9.20 4.86
N PHE A 59 -18.10 10.27 4.10
CA PHE A 59 -17.91 10.30 2.66
C PHE A 59 -16.48 9.96 2.25
N ARG A 60 -15.47 10.59 2.86
CA ARG A 60 -14.05 10.28 2.56
C ARG A 60 -13.72 8.83 2.85
N SER A 61 -14.17 8.32 4.00
CA SER A 61 -13.97 6.90 4.35
C SER A 61 -14.62 5.99 3.33
N PHE A 62 -15.85 6.28 2.90
CA PHE A 62 -16.54 5.53 1.86
C PHE A 62 -15.78 5.50 0.53
N VAL A 63 -15.38 6.67 0.01
CA VAL A 63 -14.65 6.75 -1.28
C VAL A 63 -13.33 5.99 -1.20
N GLU A 64 -12.59 6.13 -0.10
CA GLU A 64 -11.36 5.35 0.14
C GLU A 64 -11.61 3.84 0.23
N LYS A 65 -12.72 3.43 0.86
CA LYS A 65 -13.08 2.01 1.00
C LYS A 65 -13.58 1.40 -0.30
N LEU A 66 -14.34 2.16 -1.10
CA LEU A 66 -14.74 1.75 -2.44
C LEU A 66 -13.50 1.57 -3.32
N ALA A 67 -12.59 2.55 -3.32
CA ALA A 67 -11.31 2.46 -4.02
C ALA A 67 -10.49 1.25 -3.54
N GLN A 68 -10.45 0.99 -2.23
CA GLN A 68 -9.75 -0.16 -1.65
C GLN A 68 -10.28 -1.50 -2.18
N VAL A 69 -11.60 -1.70 -2.20
CA VAL A 69 -12.17 -2.99 -2.62
C VAL A 69 -12.14 -3.20 -4.13
N CYS A 70 -11.97 -2.12 -4.90
CA CYS A 70 -11.77 -2.16 -6.36
C CYS A 70 -10.29 -2.38 -6.76
N ASP A 71 -9.37 -2.43 -5.81
CA ASP A 71 -7.93 -2.69 -6.02
C ASP A 71 -7.65 -4.17 -5.70
N ASN A 72 -8.00 -5.06 -6.63
CA ASN A 72 -8.02 -6.51 -6.41
C ASN A 72 -6.68 -7.23 -6.62
N GLU A 73 -5.66 -6.55 -7.12
CA GLU A 73 -4.32 -7.12 -7.26
C GLU A 73 -3.39 -6.73 -6.11
N ARG A 74 -2.34 -7.53 -5.90
CA ARG A 74 -1.28 -7.22 -4.94
C ARG A 74 0.05 -7.14 -5.67
N GLY A 75 0.92 -6.24 -5.22
CA GLY A 75 2.26 -6.03 -5.81
C GLY A 75 2.57 -4.55 -6.06
N GLY A 76 1.61 -3.66 -5.81
CA GLY A 76 1.81 -2.21 -5.93
C GLY A 76 1.72 -1.67 -7.35
N GLN A 77 1.42 -2.52 -8.34
CA GLN A 77 1.17 -2.08 -9.71
C GLN A 77 -0.21 -1.42 -9.83
N THR A 78 -1.24 -2.01 -9.21
CA THR A 78 -2.58 -1.44 -9.19
C THR A 78 -2.75 -0.49 -8.01
N VAL A 79 -3.36 0.66 -8.31
CA VAL A 79 -3.92 1.63 -7.38
C VAL A 79 -5.20 2.11 -8.03
N THR A 80 -6.30 2.10 -7.29
CA THR A 80 -7.60 2.60 -7.76
C THR A 80 -7.89 3.91 -7.04
N SER A 81 -8.40 4.90 -7.77
CA SER A 81 -8.82 6.20 -7.23
C SER A 81 -10.21 6.57 -7.72
N PHE A 82 -10.98 7.20 -6.85
CA PHE A 82 -12.37 7.62 -7.08
C PHE A 82 -12.57 9.07 -6.70
N THR A 83 -13.47 9.73 -7.40
CA THR A 83 -14.16 10.95 -6.97
C THR A 83 -15.65 10.81 -7.25
N VAL A 84 -16.47 11.62 -6.58
CA VAL A 84 -17.92 11.61 -6.74
C VAL A 84 -18.39 13.01 -7.10
N LEU A 85 -18.94 13.14 -8.30
CA LEU A 85 -19.49 14.37 -8.84
C LEU A 85 -20.98 14.49 -8.53
N GLU A 86 -21.46 15.71 -8.49
CA GLU A 86 -22.89 16.02 -8.49
C GLU A 86 -23.40 15.85 -9.93
N GLY A 87 -24.20 14.81 -10.19
CA GLY A 87 -24.82 14.59 -11.50
C GLY A 87 -26.28 15.03 -11.54
N GLU A 88 -26.87 15.05 -12.73
CA GLU A 88 -28.25 15.52 -12.95
C GLU A 88 -29.30 14.63 -12.27
N ASP A 89 -29.19 13.31 -12.44
CA ASP A 89 -30.13 12.31 -11.89
C ASP A 89 -29.67 11.69 -10.57
N GLY A 90 -28.36 11.78 -10.29
CA GLY A 90 -27.71 11.12 -9.17
C GLY A 90 -26.19 11.33 -9.22
N PRO A 91 -25.45 10.81 -8.23
CA PRO A 91 -24.01 10.98 -8.17
C PRO A 91 -23.29 10.27 -9.32
N GLU A 92 -22.25 10.91 -9.85
CA GLU A 92 -21.37 10.32 -10.86
C GLU A 92 -20.04 9.90 -10.23
N TYR A 93 -19.75 8.61 -10.28
CA TYR A 93 -18.49 8.03 -9.83
C TYR A 93 -17.46 8.06 -10.96
N VAL A 94 -16.50 8.98 -10.89
CA VAL A 94 -15.37 8.99 -11.81
C VAL A 94 -14.21 8.25 -11.15
N PHE A 95 -13.66 7.24 -11.83
CA PHE A 95 -12.60 6.42 -11.27
C PHE A 95 -11.54 6.04 -12.29
N GLY A 96 -10.33 5.81 -11.80
CA GLY A 96 -9.21 5.31 -12.60
C GLY A 96 -8.44 4.25 -11.83
N SER A 97 -7.92 3.25 -12.54
CA SER A 97 -7.07 2.22 -11.97
C SER A 97 -5.78 2.09 -12.77
N ASN A 98 -4.66 2.11 -12.05
CA ASN A 98 -3.35 1.88 -12.62
C ASN A 98 -3.18 0.44 -13.13
N HIS A 99 -2.55 0.27 -14.29
CA HIS A 99 -2.16 -1.03 -14.88
C HIS A 99 -3.33 -1.98 -15.11
N ARG A 100 -4.48 -1.43 -15.53
CA ARG A 100 -5.60 -2.21 -16.06
C ARG A 100 -5.77 -1.97 -17.55
N ASP A 101 -6.04 -3.03 -18.29
CA ASP A 101 -6.58 -2.91 -19.64
C ASP A 101 -8.07 -2.53 -19.62
N ALA A 102 -8.67 -2.44 -20.81
CA ALA A 102 -10.07 -2.01 -20.96
C ALA A 102 -11.05 -3.01 -20.36
N ASP A 103 -10.78 -4.32 -20.48
CA ASP A 103 -11.67 -5.37 -19.99
C ASP A 103 -11.59 -5.44 -18.46
N GLU A 104 -10.38 -5.43 -17.90
CA GLU A 104 -10.15 -5.40 -16.44
C GLU A 104 -10.74 -4.14 -15.79
N LEU A 105 -10.68 -2.99 -16.48
CA LEU A 105 -11.28 -1.75 -16.01
C LEU A 105 -12.82 -1.84 -16.02
N SER A 106 -13.39 -2.43 -17.08
CA SER A 106 -14.84 -2.70 -17.18
C SER A 106 -15.33 -3.68 -16.11
N GLU A 107 -14.59 -4.76 -15.85
CA GLU A 107 -14.89 -5.70 -14.76
C GLU A 107 -14.88 -5.02 -13.39
N THR A 108 -13.91 -4.11 -13.18
CA THR A 108 -13.82 -3.33 -11.94
C THR A 108 -15.00 -2.37 -11.79
N GLN A 109 -15.41 -1.71 -12.88
CA GLN A 109 -16.61 -0.87 -12.90
C GLN A 109 -17.86 -1.69 -12.55
N GLN A 110 -18.07 -2.82 -13.24
CA GLN A 110 -19.22 -3.69 -13.00
C GLN A 110 -19.28 -4.19 -11.57
N PHE A 111 -18.13 -4.59 -11.00
CA PHE A 111 -18.05 -4.98 -9.60
C PHE A 111 -18.51 -3.86 -8.65
N ALA A 112 -18.05 -2.62 -8.87
CA ALA A 112 -18.40 -1.48 -8.04
C ALA A 112 -19.89 -1.12 -8.17
N GLU A 113 -20.42 -1.11 -9.39
CA GLU A 113 -21.84 -0.87 -9.69
C GLU A 113 -22.74 -1.92 -9.00
N ASP A 114 -22.40 -3.20 -9.14
CA ASP A 114 -23.14 -4.28 -8.49
C ASP A 114 -23.11 -4.16 -6.96
N LEU A 115 -21.95 -3.78 -6.40
CA LEU A 115 -21.75 -3.65 -4.96
C LEU A 115 -22.61 -2.52 -4.39
N LEU A 116 -22.60 -1.36 -5.04
CA LEU A 116 -23.44 -0.22 -4.64
C LEU A 116 -24.93 -0.53 -4.86
N THR A 117 -25.28 -1.23 -5.94
CA THR A 117 -26.66 -1.67 -6.21
C THR A 117 -27.16 -2.64 -5.14
N LEU A 118 -26.35 -3.62 -4.74
CA LEU A 118 -26.67 -4.59 -3.69
C LEU A 118 -26.98 -3.88 -2.37
N VAL A 119 -26.18 -2.88 -2.00
CA VAL A 119 -26.34 -2.14 -0.75
C VAL A 119 -27.52 -1.16 -0.83
N GLY A 120 -27.67 -0.42 -1.92
CA GLY A 120 -28.69 0.62 -2.08
C GLY A 120 -30.10 0.09 -2.36
N LYS A 121 -30.22 -0.84 -3.32
CA LYS A 121 -31.53 -1.39 -3.69
C LYS A 121 -31.95 -2.55 -2.81
N ASN A 122 -31.00 -3.28 -2.24
CA ASN A 122 -31.23 -4.52 -1.49
C ASN A 122 -32.34 -5.37 -2.15
N PRO A 123 -32.14 -5.80 -3.41
CA PRO A 123 -33.22 -6.30 -4.27
C PRO A 123 -33.93 -7.53 -3.70
N THR A 124 -33.23 -8.29 -2.86
CA THR A 124 -33.72 -9.50 -2.18
C THR A 124 -34.34 -9.22 -0.80
N GLY A 125 -34.41 -7.96 -0.37
CA GLY A 125 -35.00 -7.55 0.90
C GLY A 125 -34.30 -8.17 2.12
N LEU A 126 -32.98 -8.36 2.04
CA LEU A 126 -32.21 -9.01 3.09
C LEU A 126 -32.24 -8.21 4.37
N LYS A 127 -32.35 -8.91 5.49
CA LYS A 127 -32.09 -8.34 6.81
C LYS A 127 -30.63 -7.85 6.90
N PRO A 128 -30.30 -6.93 7.82
CA PRO A 128 -28.95 -6.33 7.91
C PRO A 128 -27.82 -7.37 8.01
N LYS A 129 -28.02 -8.43 8.80
CA LYS A 129 -27.00 -9.48 8.99
C LYS A 129 -26.68 -10.25 7.68
N PRO A 130 -27.67 -10.86 6.99
CA PRO A 130 -27.46 -11.47 5.68
C PRO A 130 -26.90 -10.52 4.60
N LEU A 131 -27.34 -9.25 4.58
CA LEU A 131 -26.83 -8.26 3.62
C LEU A 131 -25.33 -8.03 3.84
N ALA A 132 -24.90 -7.76 5.07
CA ALA A 132 -23.48 -7.56 5.39
C ALA A 132 -22.62 -8.77 5.03
N LYS A 133 -23.14 -9.98 5.25
CA LYS A 133 -22.48 -11.21 4.82
C LYS A 133 -22.31 -11.26 3.30
N GLN A 134 -23.36 -10.99 2.52
CA GLN A 134 -23.28 -11.01 1.07
C GLN A 134 -22.35 -9.94 0.50
N VAL A 135 -22.36 -8.73 1.08
CA VAL A 135 -21.45 -7.64 0.71
C VAL A 135 -19.99 -8.04 0.97
N LEU A 136 -19.69 -8.59 2.16
CA LEU A 136 -18.35 -9.09 2.48
C LEU A 136 -17.92 -10.18 1.50
N TRP A 137 -18.79 -11.15 1.24
CA TRP A 137 -18.49 -12.27 0.34
C TRP A 137 -18.23 -11.80 -1.10
N LYS A 138 -19.00 -10.84 -1.61
CA LYS A 138 -18.76 -10.23 -2.91
C LYS A 138 -17.42 -9.50 -2.97
N ILE A 139 -17.06 -8.76 -1.91
CA ILE A 139 -15.74 -8.11 -1.80
C ILE A 139 -14.61 -9.14 -1.78
N LEU A 140 -14.71 -10.20 -0.98
CA LEU A 140 -13.69 -11.25 -0.88
C LEU A 140 -13.50 -11.98 -2.21
N LEU A 141 -14.59 -12.30 -2.90
CA LEU A 141 -14.56 -12.99 -4.19
C LEU A 141 -13.86 -12.16 -5.28
N PHE A 142 -14.17 -10.86 -5.37
CA PHE A 142 -13.50 -9.98 -6.32
C PHE A 142 -12.00 -9.80 -5.99
N ASN A 143 -11.64 -9.90 -4.72
CA ASN A 143 -10.28 -9.70 -4.22
C ASN A 143 -9.49 -11.00 -4.01
N LEU A 144 -9.90 -12.13 -4.60
CA LEU A 144 -9.24 -13.43 -4.41
C LEU A 144 -7.72 -13.41 -4.61
N PRO A 145 -7.16 -12.82 -5.70
CA PRO A 145 -5.71 -12.80 -5.90
C PRO A 145 -4.97 -12.14 -4.74
N ARG A 146 -5.52 -11.03 -4.24
CA ARG A 146 -4.97 -10.30 -3.10
C ARG A 146 -5.21 -11.00 -1.76
N LEU A 147 -6.38 -11.61 -1.59
CA LEU A 147 -6.78 -12.34 -0.39
C LEU A 147 -5.89 -13.56 -0.15
N ASP A 148 -5.60 -14.36 -1.19
CA ASP A 148 -4.77 -15.56 -1.05
C ASP A 148 -3.39 -15.23 -0.48
N ILE A 149 -2.77 -14.15 -0.96
CA ILE A 149 -1.47 -13.72 -0.46
C ILE A 149 -1.56 -13.24 1.00
N TYR A 150 -2.69 -12.65 1.42
CA TYR A 150 -2.89 -12.32 2.83
C TYR A 150 -3.05 -13.56 3.70
N LEU A 151 -3.84 -14.54 3.26
CA LEU A 151 -4.02 -15.80 3.96
C LEU A 151 -2.68 -16.55 4.11
N ASN A 152 -1.89 -16.63 3.04
CA ASN A 152 -0.54 -17.25 3.06
C ASN A 152 0.39 -16.56 4.06
N ASN A 153 0.43 -15.23 4.05
CA ASN A 153 1.31 -14.51 4.97
C ASN A 153 0.83 -14.57 6.42
N VAL A 154 -0.48 -14.54 6.69
CA VAL A 154 -0.96 -14.74 8.06
C VAL A 154 -0.51 -16.10 8.60
N GLY A 155 -0.68 -17.19 7.84
CA GLY A 155 -0.17 -18.51 8.25
C GLY A 155 1.34 -18.50 8.52
N LYS A 156 2.12 -18.01 7.55
CA LYS A 156 3.59 -17.90 7.65
C LYS A 156 4.05 -17.12 8.90
N TYR A 157 3.45 -15.97 9.17
CA TYR A 157 3.88 -15.13 10.30
C TYR A 157 3.31 -15.59 11.64
N LEU A 158 2.21 -16.36 11.65
CA LEU A 158 1.79 -17.08 12.85
C LEU A 158 2.82 -18.12 13.25
N ASP A 159 3.34 -18.89 12.29
CA ASP A 159 4.40 -19.88 12.53
C ASP A 159 5.64 -19.22 13.12
N ALA A 160 6.14 -18.17 12.46
CA ALA A 160 7.31 -17.45 12.94
C ALA A 160 7.12 -16.80 14.33
N CYS A 161 5.90 -16.37 14.67
CA CYS A 161 5.61 -15.84 16.00
C CYS A 161 5.53 -16.94 17.07
N ILE A 162 5.01 -18.13 16.72
CA ILE A 162 5.01 -19.30 17.60
C ILE A 162 6.45 -19.73 17.90
N ASP A 163 7.30 -19.84 16.88
CA ASP A 163 8.73 -20.16 17.05
C ASP A 163 9.45 -19.10 17.89
N ASP A 164 9.12 -17.81 17.71
CA ASP A 164 9.64 -16.73 18.55
C ASP A 164 9.18 -16.84 20.01
N CYS A 165 7.93 -17.26 20.25
CA CYS A 165 7.42 -17.56 21.59
C CYS A 165 8.17 -18.72 22.24
N GLU A 166 8.48 -19.78 21.50
CA GLU A 166 9.26 -20.91 22.00
C GLU A 166 10.68 -20.50 22.39
N ARG A 167 11.38 -19.80 21.50
CA ARG A 167 12.74 -19.32 21.76
C ARG A 167 12.82 -18.38 22.96
N ARG A 168 11.79 -17.56 23.20
CA ARG A 168 11.77 -16.57 24.30
C ARG A 168 11.14 -17.09 25.59
N GLY A 169 10.69 -18.35 25.64
CA GLY A 169 10.03 -18.90 26.83
C GLY A 169 8.71 -18.18 27.17
N ALA A 170 7.93 -17.80 26.15
CA ALA A 170 6.66 -17.11 26.35
C ALA A 170 5.59 -18.02 27.02
N PRO A 171 4.57 -17.44 27.67
CA PRO A 171 3.52 -18.20 28.36
C PRO A 171 2.81 -19.19 27.44
N GLU A 172 2.51 -20.40 27.95
CA GLU A 172 1.86 -21.46 27.17
C GLU A 172 0.46 -21.09 26.67
N VAL A 173 -0.23 -20.20 27.40
CA VAL A 173 -1.54 -19.68 27.00
C VAL A 173 -1.44 -18.87 25.70
N LEU A 174 -0.41 -18.03 25.54
CA LEU A 174 -0.21 -17.25 24.30
C LEU A 174 0.05 -18.19 23.11
N LYS A 175 0.88 -19.23 23.29
CA LYS A 175 1.14 -20.23 22.25
C LYS A 175 -0.13 -20.96 21.85
N SER A 176 -0.92 -21.39 22.83
CA SER A 176 -2.21 -22.05 22.61
C SER A 176 -3.17 -21.16 21.82
N GLU A 177 -3.28 -19.88 22.17
CA GLU A 177 -4.10 -18.91 21.42
C GLU A 177 -3.62 -18.74 19.97
N LEU A 178 -2.30 -18.63 19.75
CA LEU A 178 -1.70 -18.52 18.42
C LEU A 178 -1.98 -19.77 17.57
N LEU A 179 -1.88 -20.97 18.16
CA LEU A 179 -2.20 -22.23 17.47
C LEU A 179 -3.68 -22.32 17.09
N VAL A 180 -4.60 -21.88 17.97
CA VAL A 180 -6.03 -21.81 17.66
C VAL A 180 -6.29 -20.88 16.47
N LEU A 181 -5.60 -19.74 16.41
CA LEU A 181 -5.71 -18.83 15.29
C LEU A 181 -5.09 -19.40 14.01
N LYS A 182 -3.93 -20.07 14.11
CA LYS A 182 -3.26 -20.77 13.00
C LYS A 182 -4.17 -21.83 12.38
N ASN A 183 -4.83 -22.65 13.20
CA ASN A 183 -5.75 -23.68 12.72
C ASN A 183 -6.93 -23.10 11.92
N LYS A 184 -7.31 -21.83 12.16
CA LYS A 184 -8.34 -21.15 11.37
C LYS A 184 -7.84 -20.69 9.99
N THR A 185 -6.53 -20.72 9.74
CA THR A 185 -5.94 -20.42 8.43
C THR A 185 -5.80 -21.66 7.54
N ASP A 186 -5.96 -22.85 8.12
CA ASP A 186 -5.83 -24.13 7.44
C ASP A 186 -7.20 -24.59 6.91
N PHE A 187 -7.51 -24.18 5.68
CA PHE A 187 -8.70 -24.63 4.97
C PHE A 187 -8.45 -24.69 3.45
N PRO A 188 -9.14 -25.58 2.72
CA PRO A 188 -8.99 -25.71 1.27
C PRO A 188 -9.30 -24.40 0.55
N ARG A 189 -8.45 -24.03 -0.41
CA ARG A 189 -8.56 -22.77 -1.18
C ARG A 189 -8.88 -22.97 -2.66
N ASP A 190 -9.04 -24.22 -3.08
CA ASP A 190 -9.37 -24.55 -4.46
C ASP A 190 -10.86 -24.25 -4.74
N LEU A 191 -11.13 -23.33 -5.67
CA LEU A 191 -12.46 -22.86 -6.04
C LEU A 191 -13.04 -23.58 -7.27
N THR A 192 -12.42 -24.66 -7.76
CA THR A 192 -12.82 -25.36 -8.99
C THR A 192 -14.20 -26.05 -8.96
N SER A 193 -14.98 -25.98 -7.88
CA SER A 193 -16.34 -26.53 -7.82
C SER A 193 -17.34 -25.68 -7.02
N GLY A 194 -18.59 -25.60 -7.52
CA GLY A 194 -19.58 -24.60 -7.09
C GLY A 194 -20.01 -24.64 -5.61
N ASN A 195 -19.97 -25.80 -4.94
CA ASN A 195 -20.26 -25.90 -3.50
C ASN A 195 -19.05 -25.55 -2.60
N VAL A 196 -17.85 -25.42 -3.18
CA VAL A 196 -16.62 -25.12 -2.42
C VAL A 196 -16.45 -23.62 -2.20
N GLN A 197 -16.98 -22.77 -3.10
CA GLN A 197 -16.87 -21.32 -2.97
C GLN A 197 -17.52 -20.77 -1.69
N ASP A 198 -18.77 -21.15 -1.41
CA ASP A 198 -19.48 -20.71 -0.19
C ASP A 198 -18.80 -21.19 1.09
N LYS A 199 -18.22 -22.40 1.05
CA LYS A 199 -17.44 -22.96 2.15
C LYS A 199 -16.16 -22.17 2.38
N PHE A 200 -15.40 -21.89 1.31
CA PHE A 200 -14.20 -21.05 1.34
C PHE A 200 -14.49 -19.65 1.90
N LEU A 201 -15.54 -18.98 1.41
CA LEU A 201 -15.95 -17.65 1.87
C LEU A 201 -16.40 -17.67 3.34
N SER A 202 -17.12 -18.72 3.75
CA SER A 202 -17.50 -18.95 5.15
C SER A 202 -16.29 -19.13 6.06
N ASP A 203 -15.26 -19.87 5.61
CA ASP A 203 -14.04 -20.07 6.39
C ASP A 203 -13.18 -18.80 6.45
N CYS A 204 -13.09 -18.03 5.36
CA CYS A 204 -12.51 -16.68 5.38
C CYS A 204 -13.22 -15.76 6.37
N GLU A 205 -14.56 -15.77 6.38
CA GLU A 205 -15.36 -14.99 7.33
C GLU A 205 -15.09 -15.41 8.78
N LYS A 206 -14.99 -16.72 9.06
CA LYS A 206 -14.63 -17.24 10.39
C LYS A 206 -13.23 -16.81 10.83
N LEU A 207 -12.25 -16.83 9.92
CA LEU A 207 -10.91 -16.34 10.21
C LEU A 207 -10.94 -14.85 10.55
N ILE A 208 -11.61 -14.02 9.75
CA ILE A 208 -11.77 -12.58 10.00
C ILE A 208 -12.45 -12.33 11.35
N LYS A 209 -13.49 -13.10 11.70
CA LYS A 209 -14.11 -13.05 13.05
C LYS A 209 -13.12 -13.42 14.15
N GLY A 210 -12.28 -14.43 13.92
CA GLY A 210 -11.15 -14.76 14.79
C GLY A 210 -10.20 -13.59 14.98
N VAL A 211 -9.85 -12.88 13.91
CA VAL A 211 -8.99 -11.67 13.98
C VAL A 211 -9.63 -10.55 14.82
N VAL A 212 -10.94 -10.34 14.72
CA VAL A 212 -11.65 -9.37 15.57
C VAL A 212 -11.58 -9.79 17.05
N ALA A 213 -11.73 -11.08 17.32
CA ALA A 213 -11.73 -11.63 18.68
C ALA A 213 -10.35 -11.60 19.37
N ILE A 214 -9.26 -11.34 18.64
CA ILE A 214 -7.92 -11.15 19.21
C ILE A 214 -7.83 -9.89 20.08
N LYS A 215 -8.67 -8.88 19.83
CA LYS A 215 -8.58 -7.61 20.55
C LYS A 215 -8.70 -7.82 22.07
N ASN A 216 -7.78 -7.23 22.83
CA ASN A 216 -7.65 -7.40 24.29
C ASN A 216 -7.25 -8.83 24.76
N THR A 217 -6.83 -9.75 23.89
CA THR A 217 -6.27 -11.06 24.28
C THR A 217 -4.75 -11.00 24.47
N GLN A 218 -4.12 -12.12 24.83
CA GLN A 218 -2.66 -12.16 24.97
C GLN A 218 -1.95 -11.96 23.63
N ILE A 219 -2.55 -12.39 22.52
CA ILE A 219 -2.03 -12.12 21.17
C ILE A 219 -1.95 -10.61 20.92
N ASP A 220 -3.01 -9.84 21.23
CA ASP A 220 -3.02 -8.39 21.04
C ASP A 220 -1.97 -7.70 21.90
N GLN A 221 -1.84 -8.10 23.17
CA GLN A 221 -0.79 -7.60 24.06
C GLN A 221 0.62 -7.97 23.59
N ALA A 222 0.82 -9.16 23.01
CA ALA A 222 2.09 -9.59 22.46
C ALA A 222 2.44 -8.80 21.18
N ILE A 223 1.46 -8.59 20.30
CA ILE A 223 1.60 -7.71 19.13
C ILE A 223 1.98 -6.29 19.58
N MET A 224 1.27 -5.70 20.54
CA MET A 224 1.59 -4.35 21.05
C MET A 224 2.98 -4.25 21.67
N ARG A 225 3.46 -5.32 22.32
CA ARG A 225 4.79 -5.36 22.95
C ARG A 225 5.91 -5.59 21.95
N ASN A 226 5.71 -6.47 20.97
CA ASN A 226 6.78 -6.99 20.12
C ASN A 226 6.83 -6.32 18.74
N ALA A 227 5.71 -5.76 18.27
CA ALA A 227 5.63 -4.99 17.03
C ALA A 227 5.82 -3.49 17.27
N LYS A 228 6.72 -3.12 18.20
CA LYS A 228 7.04 -1.72 18.47
C LYS A 228 7.98 -1.20 17.40
N ASP A 229 7.37 -0.65 16.35
CA ASP A 229 8.06 -0.12 15.18
C ASP A 229 9.17 0.87 15.59
N GLY A 230 10.41 0.59 15.18
CA GLY A 230 11.56 1.48 15.38
C GLY A 230 12.32 1.32 16.71
N GLU A 231 11.99 0.33 17.54
CA GLU A 231 12.79 -0.05 18.71
C GLU A 231 13.78 -1.18 18.37
N ILE A 232 14.97 -1.20 18.99
CA ILE A 232 15.96 -2.28 18.81
C ILE A 232 15.40 -3.66 19.17
N SER A 233 14.37 -3.71 20.03
CA SER A 233 13.65 -4.93 20.42
C SER A 233 12.51 -5.32 19.47
N GLU A 234 12.30 -4.61 18.37
CA GLU A 234 11.27 -4.93 17.39
C GLU A 234 11.48 -6.34 16.83
N SER A 235 10.41 -7.12 16.80
CA SER A 235 10.39 -8.40 16.11
C SER A 235 9.60 -8.26 14.81
N LYS A 236 10.33 -8.33 13.69
CA LYS A 236 9.77 -8.27 12.34
C LYS A 236 8.61 -9.24 12.14
N TYR A 237 8.64 -10.41 12.76
CA TYR A 237 7.55 -11.40 12.66
C TYR A 237 6.24 -10.88 13.24
N TRP A 238 6.28 -10.21 14.38
CA TRP A 238 5.09 -9.64 15.01
C TRP A 238 4.59 -8.40 14.28
N SER A 239 5.50 -7.57 13.75
CA SER A 239 5.16 -6.42 12.90
C SER A 239 4.45 -6.86 11.62
N GLU A 240 4.96 -7.89 10.95
CA GLU A 240 4.34 -8.46 9.76
C GLU A 240 3.02 -9.18 10.09
N LEU A 241 2.94 -9.94 11.18
CA LEU A 241 1.69 -10.57 11.62
C LEU A 241 0.60 -9.50 11.83
N ARG A 242 0.91 -8.42 12.56
CA ARG A 242 0.01 -7.28 12.76
C ARG A 242 -0.44 -6.68 11.44
N HIS A 243 0.50 -6.49 10.50
CA HIS A 243 0.20 -5.99 9.16
C HIS A 243 -0.85 -6.86 8.46
N TYR A 244 -0.61 -8.16 8.31
CA TYR A 244 -1.50 -9.04 7.56
C TYR A 244 -2.84 -9.31 8.23
N LEU A 245 -2.89 -9.41 9.56
CA LEU A 245 -4.14 -9.44 10.31
C LEU A 245 -4.97 -8.17 10.05
N GLY A 246 -4.31 -7.00 10.07
CA GLY A 246 -4.92 -5.72 9.71
C GLY A 246 -5.44 -5.69 8.28
N ARG A 247 -4.72 -6.28 7.32
CA ARG A 247 -5.15 -6.40 5.92
C ARG A 247 -6.39 -7.27 5.76
N LEU A 248 -6.47 -8.43 6.42
CA LEU A 248 -7.68 -9.27 6.41
C LEU A 248 -8.88 -8.54 7.03
N LEU A 249 -8.68 -7.93 8.20
CA LEU A 249 -9.73 -7.18 8.89
C LEU A 249 -10.23 -5.97 8.06
N SER A 250 -9.39 -5.42 7.19
CA SER A 250 -9.74 -4.27 6.37
C SER A 250 -10.87 -4.53 5.38
N PHE A 251 -11.10 -5.78 4.94
CA PHE A 251 -12.24 -6.16 4.09
C PHE A 251 -13.56 -6.06 4.86
N ARG A 252 -13.58 -6.55 6.11
CA ARG A 252 -14.74 -6.38 6.98
C ARG A 252 -15.01 -4.92 7.28
N ARG A 253 -13.97 -4.14 7.56
CA ARG A 253 -14.11 -2.69 7.77
C ARG A 253 -14.62 -1.96 6.53
N ALA A 254 -14.22 -2.38 5.32
CA ALA A 254 -14.77 -1.83 4.08
C ALA A 254 -16.25 -2.15 3.93
N THR A 255 -16.65 -3.38 4.24
CA THR A 255 -18.07 -3.82 4.27
C THR A 255 -18.89 -2.92 5.20
N ASP A 256 -18.44 -2.79 6.45
CA ASP A 256 -19.15 -2.00 7.46
C ASP A 256 -19.22 -0.51 7.07
N ALA A 257 -18.14 0.05 6.48
CA ALA A 257 -18.12 1.43 6.01
C ALA A 257 -19.10 1.69 4.87
N ILE A 258 -19.16 0.80 3.87
CA ILE A 258 -20.04 0.95 2.71
C ILE A 258 -21.51 0.89 3.15
N ILE A 259 -21.87 -0.10 3.98
CA ILE A 259 -23.25 -0.24 4.48
C ILE A 259 -23.62 0.91 5.42
N GLY A 260 -22.74 1.27 6.36
CA GLY A 260 -23.00 2.40 7.27
C GLY A 260 -23.07 3.75 6.54
N THR A 261 -22.38 3.89 5.41
CA THR A 261 -22.49 5.09 4.58
C THR A 261 -23.85 5.17 3.90
N HIS A 262 -24.40 4.05 3.42
CA HIS A 262 -25.74 4.02 2.85
C HIS A 262 -26.81 4.53 3.83
N GLU A 263 -26.71 4.18 5.12
CA GLU A 263 -27.65 4.69 6.13
C GLU A 263 -27.58 6.20 6.32
N ARG A 264 -26.39 6.78 6.18
CA ARG A 264 -26.13 8.20 6.47
C ARG A 264 -26.22 9.09 5.24
N LEU A 265 -25.87 8.57 4.08
CA LEU A 265 -25.77 9.24 2.79
C LEU A 265 -26.43 8.37 1.70
N PRO A 266 -27.74 8.07 1.80
CA PRO A 266 -28.42 7.13 0.90
C PRO A 266 -28.38 7.55 -0.57
N LYS A 267 -28.32 8.86 -0.85
CA LYS A 267 -28.18 9.40 -2.21
C LYS A 267 -26.96 8.86 -2.95
N LEU A 268 -25.88 8.48 -2.26
CA LEU A 268 -24.69 7.87 -2.88
C LEU A 268 -24.99 6.54 -3.58
N PHE A 269 -26.11 5.90 -3.25
CA PHE A 269 -26.47 4.55 -3.71
C PHE A 269 -27.73 4.55 -4.59
N GLN A 270 -28.20 5.72 -5.01
CA GLN A 270 -29.42 5.90 -5.80
C GLN A 270 -29.06 6.54 -7.14
N ASP A 271 -29.59 5.99 -8.23
CA ASP A 271 -29.52 6.56 -9.59
C ASP A 271 -28.12 7.03 -10.01
N PHE A 272 -27.09 6.33 -9.52
CA PHE A 272 -25.70 6.65 -9.79
C PHE A 272 -25.26 6.17 -11.16
N LYS A 273 -24.21 6.79 -11.68
CA LYS A 273 -23.50 6.33 -12.89
C LYS A 273 -22.00 6.28 -12.67
N PHE A 274 -21.30 5.49 -13.46
CA PHE A 274 -19.85 5.38 -13.43
C PHE A 274 -19.22 5.92 -14.71
N THR A 275 -18.07 6.55 -14.54
CA THR A 275 -17.20 6.99 -15.62
C THR A 275 -15.79 6.45 -15.35
N ALA A 276 -15.38 5.45 -16.12
CA ALA A 276 -14.04 4.90 -16.06
C ALA A 276 -13.04 5.77 -16.85
N VAL A 277 -11.89 6.06 -16.23
CA VAL A 277 -10.76 6.76 -16.83
C VAL A 277 -9.67 5.73 -17.18
N PRO A 278 -9.33 5.55 -18.47
CA PRO A 278 -8.29 4.63 -18.89
C PRO A 278 -6.94 4.91 -18.23
N SER A 279 -6.20 3.85 -17.92
CA SER A 279 -4.86 3.95 -17.36
C SER A 279 -3.91 4.71 -18.30
N SER A 280 -3.01 5.53 -17.77
CA SER A 280 -1.97 6.14 -18.59
C SER A 280 -0.99 5.08 -19.10
N GLU A 281 -0.55 5.22 -20.35
CA GLU A 281 0.54 4.42 -20.88
C GLU A 281 1.86 4.65 -20.13
N ASP A 282 2.73 3.65 -20.18
CA ASP A 282 4.09 3.73 -19.68
C ASP A 282 4.93 4.65 -20.57
N ALA A 283 5.54 5.67 -19.97
CA ALA A 283 6.45 6.56 -20.69
C ALA A 283 7.74 5.84 -21.10
N ARG A 284 8.49 6.49 -22.00
CA ARG A 284 9.87 6.11 -22.29
C ARG A 284 10.72 6.27 -21.03
N ARG A 285 11.84 5.54 -20.99
CA ARG A 285 12.83 5.70 -19.91
C ARG A 285 13.30 7.15 -19.89
N PRO A 286 13.21 7.85 -18.75
CA PRO A 286 13.49 9.28 -18.71
C PRO A 286 14.99 9.58 -18.76
N LEU A 287 15.82 8.64 -18.29
CA LEU A 287 17.26 8.79 -18.24
C LEU A 287 17.93 7.75 -19.15
N THR A 288 18.88 8.21 -19.96
CA THR A 288 19.74 7.31 -20.73
C THR A 288 20.80 6.72 -19.80
N LYS A 289 21.02 5.40 -19.88
CA LYS A 289 22.05 4.74 -19.07
C LYS A 289 23.42 5.32 -19.42
N SER A 290 24.00 6.04 -18.47
CA SER A 290 25.34 6.61 -18.57
C SER A 290 26.05 6.49 -17.23
N MET A 291 27.32 6.06 -17.28
CA MET A 291 28.20 6.05 -16.11
C MET A 291 28.55 7.45 -15.60
N SER A 292 28.24 8.49 -16.38
CA SER A 292 28.42 9.89 -15.96
C SER A 292 27.38 10.36 -14.95
N ILE A 293 26.24 9.67 -14.80
CA ILE A 293 25.19 10.04 -13.86
C ILE A 293 25.54 9.47 -12.48
N THR A 294 26.28 10.24 -11.70
CA THR A 294 26.71 9.95 -10.33
C THR A 294 26.00 10.85 -9.33
N ALA A 295 26.01 10.51 -8.04
CA ALA A 295 25.48 11.39 -7.00
C ALA A 295 26.12 12.79 -7.07
N SER A 296 27.43 12.86 -7.30
CA SER A 296 28.14 14.13 -7.45
C SER A 296 27.66 14.94 -8.66
N SER A 297 27.41 14.30 -9.80
CA SER A 297 26.90 15.01 -11.00
C SER A 297 25.49 15.55 -10.78
N ILE A 298 24.63 14.76 -10.11
CA ILE A 298 23.24 15.16 -9.83
C ILE A 298 23.21 16.34 -8.86
N ILE A 299 24.03 16.33 -7.81
CA ILE A 299 24.11 17.44 -6.85
C ILE A 299 24.57 18.74 -7.52
N LYS A 300 25.53 18.65 -8.45
CA LYS A 300 25.98 19.81 -9.23
C LYS A 300 24.88 20.40 -10.10
N ASN A 301 24.05 19.55 -10.70
CA ASN A 301 22.89 19.99 -11.49
C ASN A 301 21.77 20.55 -10.60
N MET A 302 21.63 20.01 -9.37
CA MET A 302 20.61 20.42 -8.40
C MET A 302 20.91 21.78 -7.75
N ILE A 303 22.20 22.10 -7.55
CA ILE A 303 22.68 23.32 -6.89
C ILE A 303 23.72 23.99 -7.78
N PRO A 304 23.31 24.62 -8.91
CA PRO A 304 24.26 25.19 -9.86
C PRO A 304 24.86 26.53 -9.41
N ASP A 305 24.13 27.30 -8.60
CA ASP A 305 24.42 28.71 -8.33
C ASP A 305 25.00 28.99 -6.94
N ASP A 306 25.17 27.97 -6.10
CA ASP A 306 25.70 28.09 -4.74
C ASP A 306 26.87 27.11 -4.53
N ASP A 307 28.10 27.57 -4.79
CA ASP A 307 29.30 26.74 -4.70
C ASP A 307 29.57 26.24 -3.27
N GLU A 308 29.25 27.04 -2.24
CA GLU A 308 29.49 26.68 -0.84
C GLU A 308 28.55 25.56 -0.41
N GLU A 309 27.24 25.75 -0.64
CA GLU A 309 26.21 24.73 -0.38
C GLU A 309 26.48 23.47 -1.22
N GLN A 310 26.85 23.63 -2.49
CA GLN A 310 27.17 22.51 -3.36
C GLN A 310 28.34 21.68 -2.80
N GLN A 311 29.44 22.30 -2.35
CA GLN A 311 30.57 21.56 -1.78
C GLN A 311 30.20 20.80 -0.50
N GLU A 312 29.33 21.36 0.34
CA GLU A 312 28.83 20.69 1.55
C GLU A 312 28.09 19.38 1.20
N PHE A 313 27.09 19.45 0.30
CA PHE A 313 26.34 18.26 -0.09
C PHE A 313 27.18 17.25 -0.89
N LEU A 314 28.16 17.71 -1.66
CA LEU A 314 29.13 16.82 -2.31
C LEU A 314 29.93 16.02 -1.28
N GLN A 315 30.36 16.63 -0.18
CA GLN A 315 31.05 15.94 0.90
C GLN A 315 30.14 14.87 1.55
N HIS A 316 28.88 15.19 1.81
CA HIS A 316 27.91 14.21 2.29
C HIS A 316 27.67 13.05 1.32
N ALA A 317 27.68 13.31 0.01
CA ALA A 317 27.54 12.27 -1.00
C ALA A 317 28.76 11.35 -1.08
N VAL A 318 29.98 11.89 -0.90
CA VAL A 318 31.22 11.09 -0.80
C VAL A 318 31.12 10.11 0.37
N GLU A 319 30.65 10.55 1.53
CA GLU A 319 30.44 9.67 2.69
C GLU A 319 29.44 8.54 2.39
N MET A 320 28.41 8.83 1.58
CA MET A 320 27.41 7.83 1.20
C MET A 320 27.94 6.79 0.20
N GLN A 321 29.08 7.04 -0.45
CA GLN A 321 29.68 6.06 -1.35
C GLN A 321 30.11 4.78 -0.64
N LYS A 322 30.34 4.80 0.68
CA LYS A 322 30.59 3.58 1.48
C LYS A 322 29.42 2.58 1.43
N PHE A 323 28.22 3.04 1.08
CA PHE A 323 27.02 2.23 0.87
C PHE A 323 26.73 1.94 -0.62
N GLY A 324 27.68 2.25 -1.51
CA GLY A 324 27.55 2.04 -2.95
C GLY A 324 26.48 2.92 -3.61
N LEU A 325 26.36 4.19 -3.19
CA LEU A 325 25.34 5.11 -3.66
C LEU A 325 25.27 5.20 -5.19
N ASP A 326 26.40 5.39 -5.88
CA ASP A 326 26.43 5.47 -7.34
C ASP A 326 26.02 4.14 -7.99
N SER A 327 26.40 3.01 -7.42
CA SER A 327 25.96 1.69 -7.89
C SER A 327 24.45 1.50 -7.77
N ILE A 328 23.82 2.05 -6.72
CA ILE A 328 22.37 2.03 -6.54
C ILE A 328 21.68 2.90 -7.60
N ILE A 329 22.20 4.11 -7.84
CA ILE A 329 21.73 5.04 -8.90
C ILE A 329 21.77 4.34 -10.25
N GLN A 330 22.93 3.80 -10.62
CA GLN A 330 23.14 3.12 -11.91
C GLN A 330 22.22 1.91 -12.07
N ARG A 331 21.98 1.16 -11.00
CA ARG A 331 21.02 0.05 -11.00
C ARG A 331 19.60 0.54 -11.24
N GLN A 332 19.17 1.64 -10.63
CA GLN A 332 17.83 2.20 -10.84
C GLN A 332 17.66 2.70 -12.29
N ILE A 333 18.61 3.47 -12.82
CA ILE A 333 18.59 3.97 -14.21
C ILE A 333 18.61 2.81 -15.20
N GLY A 334 19.36 1.74 -14.90
CA GLY A 334 19.47 0.55 -15.74
C GLY A 334 18.21 -0.34 -15.77
N LYS A 335 17.21 -0.14 -14.89
CA LYS A 335 16.02 -0.99 -14.84
C LYS A 335 15.17 -0.85 -16.10
N ARG A 336 14.82 -1.98 -16.72
CA ARG A 336 13.86 -2.02 -17.84
C ARG A 336 12.46 -1.57 -17.43
N THR A 337 12.15 -1.67 -16.13
CA THR A 337 10.89 -1.26 -15.51
C THR A 337 10.88 0.20 -15.06
N PHE A 338 11.96 0.97 -15.28
CA PHE A 338 11.96 2.41 -15.01
C PHE A 338 11.19 3.16 -16.10
N LYS A 339 9.88 2.99 -16.09
CA LYS A 339 8.93 3.56 -17.05
C LYS A 339 7.91 4.38 -16.26
N PRO A 340 8.12 5.70 -16.15
CA PRO A 340 7.21 6.57 -15.43
C PRO A 340 5.79 6.54 -15.99
N ARG A 341 4.81 6.70 -15.10
CA ARG A 341 3.41 6.73 -15.46
C ARG A 341 2.61 7.63 -14.53
N VAL A 342 1.42 8.03 -14.97
CA VAL A 342 0.54 8.87 -14.16
C VAL A 342 -0.15 7.96 -13.14
N HIS A 343 0.03 8.26 -11.86
CA HIS A 343 -0.64 7.53 -10.77
C HIS A 343 -2.13 7.85 -10.76
N ALA A 344 -2.95 6.90 -10.29
CA ALA A 344 -4.41 6.93 -10.42
C ALA A 344 -5.04 8.20 -9.83
N GLU A 345 -4.51 8.74 -8.73
CA GLU A 345 -5.01 9.98 -8.15
C GLU A 345 -4.85 11.15 -9.13
N VAL A 346 -3.66 11.29 -9.69
CA VAL A 346 -3.30 12.35 -10.65
C VAL A 346 -4.01 12.15 -11.99
N LEU A 347 -4.23 10.89 -12.39
CA LEU A 347 -4.98 10.52 -13.59
C LEU A 347 -6.43 10.99 -13.52
N VAL A 348 -7.12 10.67 -12.42
CA VAL A 348 -8.50 11.12 -12.18
C VAL A 348 -8.55 12.65 -12.13
N HIS A 349 -7.61 13.29 -11.45
CA HIS A 349 -7.55 14.75 -11.40
C HIS A 349 -7.34 15.38 -12.78
N SER A 350 -6.42 14.86 -13.58
CA SER A 350 -6.18 15.30 -14.96
C SER A 350 -7.42 15.18 -15.84
N TYR A 351 -8.18 14.09 -15.68
CA TYR A 351 -9.45 13.91 -16.39
C TYR A 351 -10.46 15.00 -16.00
N LEU A 352 -10.61 15.28 -14.70
CA LEU A 352 -11.51 16.33 -14.21
C LEU A 352 -11.15 17.71 -14.76
N LEU A 353 -9.85 18.04 -14.78
CA LEU A 353 -9.35 19.30 -15.35
C LEU A 353 -9.68 19.42 -16.85
N SER A 354 -9.55 18.32 -17.61
CA SER A 354 -9.88 18.31 -19.05
C SER A 354 -11.37 18.53 -19.34
N ARG A 355 -12.23 18.35 -18.33
CA ARG A 355 -13.69 18.55 -18.38
C ARG A 355 -14.15 19.83 -17.70
N ASP A 356 -13.22 20.67 -17.24
CA ASP A 356 -13.49 21.90 -16.48
C ASP A 356 -14.24 21.68 -15.15
N LEU A 357 -14.08 20.50 -14.54
CA LEU A 357 -14.73 20.10 -13.28
C LEU A 357 -13.90 20.52 -12.06
N GLN A 358 -13.69 21.82 -11.91
CA GLN A 358 -12.80 22.40 -10.90
C GLN A 358 -13.56 23.04 -9.73
N HIS A 359 -14.83 23.40 -9.92
CA HIS A 359 -15.56 24.13 -8.90
C HIS A 359 -16.09 23.15 -7.84
N PRO A 360 -16.04 23.46 -6.53
CA PRO A 360 -16.57 22.55 -5.51
C PRO A 360 -18.01 22.10 -5.77
N ARG A 361 -18.85 22.96 -6.36
CA ARG A 361 -20.25 22.65 -6.72
C ARG A 361 -20.42 21.49 -7.71
N ASP A 362 -19.37 21.15 -8.45
CA ASP A 362 -19.38 20.02 -9.39
C ASP A 362 -19.25 18.68 -8.65
N TYR A 363 -18.90 18.71 -7.35
CA TYR A 363 -18.67 17.56 -6.52
C TYR A 363 -19.86 17.31 -5.58
N PHE A 364 -20.11 16.04 -5.28
CA PHE A 364 -21.18 15.63 -4.38
C PHE A 364 -21.11 16.40 -3.06
N ASN A 365 -22.20 17.08 -2.67
CA ASN A 365 -22.27 17.94 -1.48
C ASN A 365 -21.17 19.03 -1.39
N SER A 366 -20.63 19.45 -2.53
CA SER A 366 -19.46 20.33 -2.62
C SER A 366 -18.18 19.79 -2.00
N TRP A 367 -18.07 18.47 -1.84
CA TRP A 367 -16.89 17.80 -1.27
C TRP A 367 -15.90 17.40 -2.35
N LYS A 368 -15.10 18.38 -2.78
CA LYS A 368 -14.01 18.21 -3.74
C LYS A 368 -12.89 17.32 -3.18
N TYR A 369 -12.99 16.01 -3.45
CA TYR A 369 -12.13 14.98 -2.88
C TYR A 369 -11.84 13.85 -3.87
N ILE A 370 -10.60 13.38 -3.91
CA ILE A 370 -10.21 12.11 -4.53
C ILE A 370 -9.76 11.14 -3.43
N GLY A 371 -10.45 10.00 -3.33
CA GLY A 371 -10.07 8.91 -2.44
C GLY A 371 -9.39 7.78 -3.21
N SER A 372 -8.33 7.21 -2.65
CA SER A 372 -7.54 6.15 -3.29
C SER A 372 -7.38 4.91 -2.41
N SER A 373 -7.13 3.75 -3.04
CA SER A 373 -7.04 2.44 -2.39
C SER A 373 -5.95 2.39 -1.32
N LYS A 374 -4.91 3.23 -1.47
CA LYS A 374 -3.79 3.42 -0.55
C LYS A 374 -3.57 4.92 -0.28
N PRO A 375 -2.97 5.31 0.86
CA PRO A 375 -2.44 6.66 1.05
C PRO A 375 -1.65 7.14 -0.17
N THR A 376 -1.67 8.44 -0.47
CA THR A 376 -0.96 8.97 -1.64
C THR A 376 0.55 8.77 -1.51
N CYS A 377 1.23 8.55 -2.62
CA CYS A 377 2.69 8.55 -2.62
C CYS A 377 3.27 9.94 -2.44
N ARG A 378 4.58 10.03 -2.23
CA ARG A 378 5.26 11.31 -1.99
C ARG A 378 5.10 12.30 -3.15
N LEU A 379 5.29 11.84 -4.38
CA LEU A 379 5.19 12.70 -5.57
C LEU A 379 3.75 13.09 -5.88
N CYS A 380 2.77 12.21 -5.65
CA CYS A 380 1.35 12.59 -5.70
C CYS A 380 1.04 13.68 -4.67
N HIS A 381 1.55 13.56 -3.45
CA HIS A 381 1.35 14.59 -2.42
C HIS A 381 1.96 15.94 -2.84
N TYR A 382 3.19 15.96 -3.32
CA TYR A 382 3.82 17.21 -3.81
C TYR A 382 3.05 17.83 -4.97
N TYR A 383 2.54 17.00 -5.88
CA TYR A 383 1.64 17.44 -6.95
C TYR A 383 0.38 18.12 -6.39
N PHE A 384 -0.38 17.46 -5.51
CA PHE A 384 -1.63 18.02 -4.98
C PHE A 384 -1.43 19.24 -4.08
N ASP A 385 -0.34 19.29 -3.30
CA ASP A 385 0.00 20.44 -2.45
C ASP A 385 0.39 21.67 -3.29
N ALA A 386 1.11 21.47 -4.39
CA ALA A 386 1.56 22.55 -5.27
C ALA A 386 0.49 22.99 -6.30
N HIS A 387 -0.48 22.13 -6.62
CA HIS A 387 -1.45 22.38 -7.69
C HIS A 387 -2.47 23.48 -7.30
N PRO A 388 -2.72 24.48 -8.18
CA PRO A 388 -3.60 25.62 -7.86
C PRO A 388 -5.08 25.23 -7.64
N ASP A 389 -5.50 24.08 -8.16
CA ASP A 389 -6.87 23.55 -8.05
C ASP A 389 -7.28 23.16 -6.62
N ARG A 390 -6.31 22.95 -5.71
CA ARG A 390 -6.54 22.59 -4.29
C ARG A 390 -7.46 21.39 -4.10
N MET A 391 -7.34 20.39 -4.97
CA MET A 391 -8.02 19.10 -4.83
C MET A 391 -7.60 18.43 -3.52
N GLN A 392 -8.56 18.03 -2.69
CA GLN A 392 -8.25 17.29 -1.46
C GLN A 392 -8.06 15.81 -1.78
N VAL A 393 -7.05 15.22 -1.17
CA VAL A 393 -6.71 13.80 -1.36
C VAL A 393 -6.45 13.11 -0.03
N ARG A 394 -6.39 11.78 -0.07
CA ARG A 394 -6.00 10.97 1.08
C ARG A 394 -4.61 11.37 1.59
N LYS A 395 -4.44 11.42 2.92
CA LYS A 395 -3.14 11.72 3.55
C LYS A 395 -2.05 10.75 3.05
N THR A 396 -0.84 11.25 2.85
CA THR A 396 0.28 10.50 2.24
C THR A 396 0.98 9.51 3.17
N HIS A 397 1.56 8.43 2.60
CA HIS A 397 2.51 7.55 3.29
C HIS A 397 3.98 7.96 3.07
N TYR A 398 4.25 8.97 2.24
CA TYR A 398 5.59 9.50 1.91
C TYR A 398 6.61 8.53 1.27
N ASN A 399 6.19 7.40 0.70
CA ASN A 399 7.12 6.56 -0.08
C ASN A 399 7.32 7.20 -1.44
N LEU A 400 8.57 7.19 -1.88
CA LEU A 400 8.95 7.66 -3.20
C LEU A 400 8.83 6.52 -4.21
N TYR A 401 8.19 6.80 -5.35
CA TYR A 401 8.14 5.89 -6.48
C TYR A 401 8.70 6.59 -7.71
N PRO A 402 9.88 6.18 -8.22
CA PRO A 402 10.48 6.81 -9.40
C PRO A 402 9.64 6.65 -10.67
N ASN A 403 8.80 5.61 -10.73
CA ASN A 403 7.83 5.41 -11.82
C ASN A 403 6.61 6.33 -11.65
N TRP A 404 6.82 7.63 -11.69
CA TRP A 404 5.79 8.65 -11.53
C TRP A 404 6.05 9.80 -12.52
N ARG A 405 4.99 10.35 -13.11
CA ARG A 405 5.08 11.54 -13.98
C ARG A 405 3.85 12.44 -13.87
N ILE A 406 4.04 13.69 -14.29
CA ILE A 406 2.96 14.65 -14.50
C ILE A 406 2.27 14.35 -15.85
N PRO A 407 0.93 14.38 -15.93
CA PRO A 407 0.20 14.23 -17.19
C PRO A 407 0.64 15.25 -18.25
N GLY A 408 0.84 14.82 -19.49
CA GLY A 408 1.18 15.72 -20.60
C GLY A 408 2.60 16.29 -20.59
N VAL A 409 3.44 15.93 -19.60
CA VAL A 409 4.82 16.40 -19.48
C VAL A 409 5.79 15.32 -19.95
N PHE A 410 6.78 15.70 -20.76
CA PHE A 410 7.78 14.82 -21.38
C PHE A 410 7.19 13.73 -22.30
N GLU A 411 6.04 14.01 -22.92
CA GLU A 411 5.37 13.10 -23.86
C GLU A 411 5.79 13.36 -25.30
N GLY A 412 6.55 12.44 -25.89
CA GLY A 412 6.88 12.45 -27.31
C GLY A 412 7.93 13.49 -27.74
N ALA A 413 8.29 13.45 -29.03
CA ALA A 413 9.22 14.39 -29.66
C ALA A 413 8.62 15.81 -29.80
N ASP A 414 7.29 15.93 -29.66
CA ASP A 414 6.51 17.16 -29.79
C ASP A 414 6.03 17.69 -28.43
N SER A 415 6.75 17.39 -27.33
CA SER A 415 6.50 18.05 -26.05
C SER A 415 6.76 19.55 -26.23
N GLY A 416 5.68 20.27 -26.55
CA GLY A 416 5.71 21.71 -26.75
C GLY A 416 6.19 22.42 -25.50
N VAL A 417 6.43 23.73 -25.63
CA VAL A 417 6.76 24.59 -24.48
C VAL A 417 5.69 24.40 -23.40
N LEU A 418 6.11 23.94 -22.22
CA LEU A 418 5.22 23.79 -21.08
C LEU A 418 4.52 25.11 -20.81
N ASP A 419 3.20 25.06 -20.59
CA ASP A 419 2.49 26.26 -20.19
C ASP A 419 3.02 26.73 -18.81
N ALA A 420 2.91 28.04 -18.56
CA ALA A 420 3.49 28.64 -17.37
C ALA A 420 2.96 28.06 -16.05
N LYS A 421 1.75 27.47 -16.01
CA LYS A 421 1.22 26.83 -14.80
C LYS A 421 1.87 25.47 -14.59
N THR A 422 1.98 24.67 -15.64
CA THR A 422 2.65 23.36 -15.61
C THR A 422 4.13 23.49 -15.28
N GLN A 423 4.80 24.50 -15.84
CA GLN A 423 6.20 24.82 -15.51
C GLN A 423 6.38 25.15 -14.02
N ARG A 424 5.54 26.03 -13.46
CA ARG A 424 5.59 26.38 -12.03
C ARG A 424 5.28 25.19 -11.12
N LEU A 425 4.38 24.31 -11.54
CA LEU A 425 4.07 23.09 -10.81
C LEU A 425 5.28 22.15 -10.76
N LEU A 426 5.94 21.96 -11.92
CA LEU A 426 7.15 21.16 -12.03
C LEU A 426 8.26 21.70 -11.12
N GLU A 427 8.50 23.01 -11.15
CA GLU A 427 9.48 23.70 -10.30
C GLU A 427 9.23 23.44 -8.81
N LYS A 428 8.00 23.62 -8.32
CA LYS A 428 7.67 23.37 -6.91
C LYS A 428 7.84 21.91 -6.48
N ILE A 429 7.53 20.98 -7.37
CA ILE A 429 7.74 19.55 -7.09
C ILE A 429 9.24 19.27 -7.03
N MET A 430 10.03 19.83 -7.95
CA MET A 430 11.50 19.70 -7.95
C MET A 430 12.10 20.28 -6.66
N GLU A 431 11.73 21.49 -6.27
CA GLU A 431 12.15 22.11 -5.00
C GLU A 431 11.90 21.17 -3.81
N SER A 432 10.69 20.60 -3.71
CA SER A 432 10.33 19.66 -2.65
C SER A 432 11.17 18.37 -2.66
N VAL A 433 11.58 17.89 -3.84
CA VAL A 433 12.46 16.72 -3.98
C VAL A 433 13.92 17.10 -3.67
N HIS A 434 14.37 18.30 -4.03
CA HIS A 434 15.71 18.80 -3.69
C HIS A 434 15.85 18.91 -2.17
N ASP A 435 14.85 19.47 -1.49
CA ASP A 435 14.80 19.54 -0.02
C ASP A 435 14.82 18.15 0.62
N ASP A 436 14.18 17.15 0.00
CA ASP A 436 14.26 15.77 0.46
C ASP A 436 15.68 15.20 0.35
N VAL A 437 16.34 15.39 -0.80
CA VAL A 437 17.72 14.94 -1.04
C VAL A 437 18.66 15.57 -0.01
N LYS A 438 18.57 16.91 0.16
CA LYS A 438 19.40 17.67 1.10
C LYS A 438 19.23 17.14 2.53
N ARG A 439 17.99 17.08 3.00
CA ARG A 439 17.67 16.56 4.34
C ARG A 439 18.14 15.11 4.53
N THR A 440 17.95 14.22 3.55
CA THR A 440 18.37 12.82 3.69
C THR A 440 19.90 12.67 3.62
N LEU A 441 20.60 13.53 2.89
CA LEU A 441 22.06 13.61 2.92
C LEU A 441 22.60 14.11 4.27
N GLU A 442 21.96 15.08 4.90
CA GLU A 442 22.36 15.60 6.21
C GLU A 442 22.02 14.64 7.35
N GLU A 443 20.73 14.26 7.46
CA GLU A 443 20.22 13.52 8.61
C GLU A 443 20.50 12.02 8.52
N LYS A 444 20.84 11.52 7.31
CA LYS A 444 20.93 10.08 6.98
C LYS A 444 19.66 9.29 7.35
N ARG A 445 18.52 9.98 7.42
CA ARG A 445 17.22 9.41 7.79
C ARG A 445 16.29 9.36 6.58
N PRO A 446 15.92 8.15 6.12
CA PRO A 446 14.96 8.01 5.04
C PRO A 446 13.55 8.40 5.51
N LYS A 447 12.77 9.03 4.62
CA LYS A 447 11.36 9.34 4.85
C LYS A 447 10.46 8.26 4.23
N GLY A 448 9.38 7.86 4.91
CA GLY A 448 8.38 6.93 4.38
C GLY A 448 7.94 5.84 5.35
N ARG A 449 7.45 4.72 4.81
CA ARG A 449 6.96 3.52 5.51
C ARG A 449 7.42 2.25 4.82
N ASN A 450 7.49 1.16 5.58
CA ASN A 450 7.74 -0.18 5.04
C ASN A 450 6.57 -0.66 4.18
N HIS A 451 5.34 -0.39 4.64
CA HIS A 451 4.12 -0.74 3.93
C HIS A 451 3.43 0.53 3.41
N ASP A 452 3.05 0.51 2.13
CA ASP A 452 2.29 1.60 1.48
C ASP A 452 0.84 1.68 1.96
N SER A 453 0.35 0.61 2.58
CA SER A 453 -1.01 0.44 3.07
C SER A 453 -1.08 0.71 4.58
N ASN A 454 -2.19 1.27 5.06
CA ASN A 454 -2.39 1.43 6.50
C ASN A 454 -2.60 0.06 7.17
N THR A 455 -1.67 -0.33 8.06
CA THR A 455 -1.78 -1.51 8.92
C THR A 455 -3.04 -1.45 9.80
N LEU A 456 -3.39 -0.27 10.29
CA LEU A 456 -4.63 -0.01 11.00
C LEU A 456 -5.53 0.88 10.13
N THR A 457 -6.58 0.30 9.56
CA THR A 457 -7.64 1.14 8.99
C THR A 457 -8.66 1.49 10.06
N THR A 458 -8.67 2.70 10.58
CA THR A 458 -9.74 3.14 11.50
C THR A 458 -11.02 3.43 10.71
N LEU A 459 -12.17 3.10 11.31
CA LEU A 459 -13.47 3.62 10.87
C LEU A 459 -13.75 4.88 11.69
N PRO A 460 -14.33 5.94 11.10
CA PRO A 460 -14.84 7.06 11.87
C PRO A 460 -15.80 6.58 12.97
N GLU A 461 -15.78 7.17 14.17
CA GLU A 461 -16.58 6.71 15.32
C GLU A 461 -18.11 6.70 15.03
N GLY A 462 -18.58 7.56 14.12
CA GLY A 462 -19.97 7.56 13.62
C GLY A 462 -20.28 6.56 12.50
N LEU A 463 -19.31 5.70 12.12
CA LEU A 463 -19.48 4.48 11.33
C LEU A 463 -19.15 3.25 12.18
N ALA A 464 -19.08 3.41 13.52
CA ALA A 464 -18.77 2.31 14.45
C ALA A 464 -19.61 1.09 14.09
N GLY A 465 -18.91 -0.03 13.91
CA GLY A 465 -19.41 -1.18 13.17
C GLY A 465 -20.83 -1.53 13.56
N TYR A 466 -21.66 -1.78 12.54
CA TYR A 466 -22.95 -2.43 12.71
C TYR A 466 -22.81 -3.49 13.80
N PRO A 467 -23.65 -3.48 14.86
CA PRO A 467 -23.57 -4.44 15.95
C PRO A 467 -23.87 -5.84 15.41
N TYR A 468 -22.84 -6.44 14.82
CA TYR A 468 -22.71 -7.84 14.49
C TYR A 468 -21.88 -8.51 15.58
N SER A 469 -21.88 -7.95 16.79
CA SER A 469 -21.42 -8.71 17.93
C SER A 469 -22.51 -9.77 18.17
N ASP A 470 -22.19 -11.00 17.75
CA ASP A 470 -22.52 -12.18 18.53
C ASP A 470 -21.55 -12.25 19.73
N THR A 471 -21.15 -11.10 20.30
CA THR A 471 -20.82 -11.11 21.72
C THR A 471 -22.19 -11.09 22.39
N THR A 472 -22.68 -12.29 22.70
CA THR A 472 -23.20 -12.51 24.05
C THR A 472 -22.47 -11.55 24.97
N SER A 473 -23.23 -10.71 25.68
CA SER A 473 -22.69 -9.75 26.64
C SER A 473 -21.49 -10.37 27.33
N VAL A 474 -20.39 -9.63 27.50
CA VAL A 474 -19.17 -10.13 28.16
C VAL A 474 -19.48 -10.83 29.50
N SER A 475 -20.63 -10.52 30.11
CA SER A 475 -21.22 -11.23 31.26
C SER A 475 -21.64 -12.70 31.00
N GLU A 476 -22.18 -13.04 29.83
CA GLU A 476 -22.64 -14.41 29.48
C GLU A 476 -21.48 -15.33 29.07
N ALA A 477 -20.46 -14.81 28.39
CA ALA A 477 -19.24 -15.57 28.09
C ALA A 477 -18.46 -15.91 29.38
N ALA A 478 -18.41 -14.97 30.33
CA ALA A 478 -17.87 -15.21 31.67
C ALA A 478 -18.70 -16.24 32.45
N ALA A 479 -20.03 -16.22 32.32
CA ALA A 479 -20.92 -17.19 32.96
C ALA A 479 -20.76 -18.62 32.38
N GLN A 480 -20.53 -18.76 31.08
CA GLN A 480 -20.28 -20.07 30.45
C GLN A 480 -18.91 -20.65 30.83
N MET A 481 -17.87 -19.83 31.00
CA MET A 481 -16.57 -20.31 31.49
C MET A 481 -16.62 -20.73 32.97
N HIS A 482 -17.40 -20.03 33.80
CA HIS A 482 -17.56 -20.43 35.20
C HIS A 482 -18.34 -21.76 35.35
N GLY A 483 -19.24 -22.07 34.43
CA GLY A 483 -19.94 -23.35 34.36
C GLY A 483 -19.03 -24.53 33.94
N MET A 484 -18.08 -24.31 33.05
CA MET A 484 -17.12 -25.34 32.62
C MET A 484 -16.06 -25.68 33.69
N GLN A 485 -15.66 -24.71 34.52
CA GLN A 485 -14.73 -24.92 35.62
C GLN A 485 -15.31 -25.72 36.80
N LEU A 486 -16.64 -25.77 36.93
CA LEU A 486 -17.31 -26.59 37.95
C LEU A 486 -17.44 -28.06 37.53
N ASN A 487 -17.60 -28.34 36.23
CA ASN A 487 -17.70 -29.72 35.74
C ASN A 487 -16.33 -30.42 35.65
N ALA A 488 -15.24 -29.69 35.38
CA ALA A 488 -13.89 -30.27 35.33
C ALA A 488 -13.32 -30.71 36.69
N ARG A 489 -13.93 -30.27 37.81
CA ARG A 489 -13.55 -30.69 39.17
C ARG A 489 -14.22 -31.98 39.64
N ALA A 490 -15.18 -32.53 38.89
CA ALA A 490 -15.94 -33.71 39.29
C ALA A 490 -15.40 -35.04 38.71
N GLU A 491 -14.46 -35.00 37.75
CA GLU A 491 -14.04 -36.21 37.01
C GLU A 491 -12.55 -36.59 37.17
N SER A 492 -11.81 -36.02 38.12
CA SER A 492 -10.38 -36.34 38.32
C SER A 492 -10.06 -37.25 39.52
N GLU A 493 -10.94 -38.19 39.85
CA GLU A 493 -10.58 -39.35 40.67
C GLU A 493 -10.91 -40.64 39.93
N LYS A 494 -9.95 -41.11 39.10
CA LYS A 494 -9.58 -42.53 38.96
C LYS A 494 -8.40 -42.75 37.98
N ASP A 495 -7.48 -43.56 38.48
CA ASP A 495 -6.59 -44.52 37.79
C ASP A 495 -5.32 -44.06 37.05
N GLN A 496 -4.23 -44.06 37.82
CA GLN A 496 -3.02 -44.90 37.73
C GLN A 496 -2.53 -45.53 36.40
N VAL A 497 -1.26 -45.22 36.12
CA VAL A 497 -0.10 -46.08 35.73
C VAL A 497 -0.10 -46.78 34.36
N ALA A 498 0.85 -46.39 33.49
CA ALA A 498 1.86 -47.30 32.92
C ALA A 498 3.00 -46.52 32.23
N ASP A 499 4.19 -47.09 32.43
CA ASP A 499 5.55 -46.72 32.02
C ASP A 499 5.83 -47.04 30.53
N TYR A 500 6.80 -46.34 29.91
CA TYR A 500 7.87 -46.88 29.05
C TYR A 500 8.65 -45.76 28.32
N SER A 501 9.94 -46.05 28.18
CA SER A 501 11.14 -45.26 27.92
C SER A 501 11.57 -45.14 26.46
N ASP A 502 12.64 -44.33 26.24
CA ASP A 502 13.63 -44.30 25.13
C ASP A 502 13.14 -43.90 23.73
N ASP A 503 13.87 -43.17 22.86
CA ASP A 503 15.24 -42.68 22.70
C ASP A 503 15.11 -41.48 21.71
N GLY A 504 15.92 -40.41 21.61
CA GLY A 504 17.37 -40.30 21.63
C GLY A 504 17.87 -39.69 20.29
N SER A 505 18.51 -38.50 20.36
CA SER A 505 19.38 -37.81 19.35
C SER A 505 18.73 -37.12 18.13
N SER A 506 18.88 -35.78 17.91
CA SER A 506 20.05 -34.98 17.45
C SER A 506 20.47 -35.29 16.00
N LEU A 507 20.87 -34.38 15.08
CA LEU A 507 21.27 -32.96 15.05
C LEU A 507 21.46 -32.57 13.56
N ALA A 508 21.31 -31.27 13.23
CA ALA A 508 21.93 -30.50 12.11
C ALA A 508 21.69 -30.93 10.64
N GLY A 509 21.56 -30.05 9.64
CA GLY A 509 21.71 -28.60 9.53
C GLY A 509 21.65 -28.17 8.05
N GLU A 510 21.63 -26.84 7.82
CA GLU A 510 21.93 -26.11 6.57
C GLU A 510 20.94 -26.18 5.39
N ALA A 511 20.81 -25.19 4.49
CA ALA A 511 21.04 -23.73 4.45
C ALA A 511 20.50 -23.26 3.07
N ASP A 512 20.06 -22.00 3.03
CA ASP A 512 20.02 -21.04 1.92
C ASP A 512 19.34 -21.26 0.54
N GLU A 513 18.61 -20.18 0.20
CA GLU A 513 18.45 -19.46 -1.07
C GLU A 513 18.17 -20.21 -2.39
N ASP A 514 17.13 -19.75 -3.10
CA ASP A 514 17.19 -19.77 -4.57
C ASP A 514 16.54 -18.55 -5.23
N VAL A 515 17.40 -17.87 -5.98
CA VAL A 515 17.16 -16.83 -6.97
C VAL A 515 16.71 -17.50 -8.27
N VAL A 516 15.60 -17.02 -8.84
CA VAL A 516 15.10 -17.51 -10.13
C VAL A 516 16.01 -17.01 -11.28
N GLY A 517 16.85 -17.91 -11.77
CA GLY A 517 17.57 -17.77 -13.04
C GLY A 517 16.72 -18.27 -14.21
N ASN A 518 16.60 -17.45 -15.26
CA ASN A 518 16.00 -17.85 -16.52
C ASN A 518 17.11 -18.21 -17.53
N THR A 519 16.92 -19.35 -18.18
CA THR A 519 17.85 -20.03 -19.08
C THR A 519 17.87 -19.41 -20.48
N SER A 520 19.04 -19.42 -21.13
CA SER A 520 19.33 -20.21 -22.35
C SER A 520 20.39 -19.57 -23.27
N GLY A 521 21.33 -20.42 -23.72
CA GLY A 521 21.96 -20.29 -25.04
C GLY A 521 23.48 -20.07 -25.09
N GLY A 522 24.25 -21.13 -25.38
CA GLY A 522 25.41 -21.01 -26.29
C GLY A 522 26.77 -21.51 -25.81
N ALA A 523 27.02 -22.82 -26.04
CA ALA A 523 28.27 -23.52 -26.43
C ALA A 523 29.62 -23.33 -25.67
N PRO A 524 30.45 -24.40 -25.59
CA PRO A 524 31.60 -24.48 -24.68
C PRO A 524 32.93 -24.10 -25.36
N LEU A 525 33.85 -23.53 -24.59
CA LEU A 525 35.27 -23.43 -24.97
C LEU A 525 36.16 -23.97 -23.86
N GLU A 526 37.07 -24.84 -24.28
CA GLU A 526 37.99 -25.65 -23.52
C GLU A 526 38.98 -24.87 -22.64
N VAL A 527 39.22 -25.46 -21.47
CA VAL A 527 40.53 -25.78 -20.87
C VAL A 527 41.76 -25.01 -21.39
N MET A 528 42.35 -24.20 -20.51
CA MET A 528 43.81 -24.11 -20.43
C MET A 528 44.28 -23.83 -19.00
N ARG A 529 44.86 -24.87 -18.38
CA ARG A 529 45.74 -24.77 -17.21
C ARG A 529 47.15 -24.42 -17.69
N THR A 530 47.80 -23.45 -17.04
CA THR A 530 49.28 -23.35 -16.97
C THR A 530 49.61 -22.56 -15.69
N GLN A 531 49.98 -23.23 -14.60
CA GLN A 531 51.34 -23.33 -14.03
C GLN A 531 52.05 -21.97 -13.78
N ILE A 532 52.13 -21.54 -12.53
CA ILE A 532 53.29 -21.65 -11.58
C ILE A 532 54.43 -20.68 -11.89
N ALA A 533 54.66 -19.73 -10.96
CA ALA A 533 55.92 -19.28 -10.34
C ALA A 533 55.56 -18.03 -9.51
N ALA A 534 55.92 -17.84 -8.24
CA ALA A 534 56.94 -18.42 -7.38
C ALA A 534 56.45 -18.49 -5.92
#